data_AF-A0A8T4XDV7-F1
#
_entry.id   AF-A0A8T4XDV7-F1
#
_cell.length_a   1.000
_cell.length_b   1.000
_cell.length_c   1.000
_cell.angle_alpha   90.00
_cell.angle_beta   90.00
_cell.angle_gamma   90.00
#
_symmetry.space_group_name_H-M   'P 1'
#
loop_
_entity.id
_entity.type
_entity.pdbx_description
1 polymer ?
#
loop_
_entity_poly.entity_id
_entity_poly.type
_entity_poly.pdbx_seq_one_letter_code
_entity_poly.pdbx_strand_id
1 'polypeptide(L)'
;MKNKVYTLPPFFSLKGEQHRLSFEIQDLDDLLRTLILIELGKRAVSKNRLRHRIESICGGNFCVDERTFTENLKRMVEEGLIIDYGGSIGLTSKGAKISSEWKRLLYKDEPILEVVVGIADGSITSLLVIISSLVAGLTSKITFIASLLSLAVVSLTNFSSFLLGGVTEDLADLATLQNIVTYSLSNITDVNERERALLLTKGIFNLLRAKRSRFSIVASLICGVTTFMSGTIPLIIFLSLPFPIDLAISLLVIGLMIGVFLVYYRSRKTRLPWKIILFQTVIVIAVTVSISLLLGYYL
;
A
#
# COMPACT_ATOMS: atom_id res chain seq x y z
N MET A 1 32.94 23.96 -11.75
CA MET A 1 31.87 24.07 -12.77
C MET A 1 30.53 23.80 -12.10
N LYS A 2 29.66 24.82 -12.06
CA LYS A 2 28.24 24.87 -11.65
C LYS A 2 27.71 23.78 -10.69
N ASN A 3 27.63 24.14 -9.40
CA ASN A 3 26.77 23.50 -8.40
C ASN A 3 25.32 23.46 -8.90
N LYS A 4 24.83 22.29 -9.30
CA LYS A 4 23.39 22.03 -9.41
C LYS A 4 22.91 21.45 -8.09
N VAL A 5 22.31 22.31 -7.27
CA VAL A 5 21.45 21.90 -6.17
C VAL A 5 20.24 21.21 -6.81
N TYR A 6 20.18 19.88 -6.73
CA TYR A 6 18.99 19.14 -7.12
C TYR A 6 18.03 19.17 -5.94
N THR A 7 17.02 20.03 -6.07
CA THR A 7 15.81 19.96 -5.24
C THR A 7 15.21 18.56 -5.37
N LEU A 8 14.96 17.94 -4.21
CA LEU A 8 14.30 16.64 -4.05
C LEU A 8 13.13 16.45 -5.04
N PRO A 9 12.95 15.25 -5.61
CA PRO A 9 11.69 14.90 -6.26
C PRO A 9 10.53 15.07 -5.25
N PRO A 10 9.32 15.45 -5.70
CA PRO A 10 8.26 16.01 -4.85
C PRO A 10 7.63 15.02 -3.85
N PHE A 11 8.17 13.81 -3.67
CA PHE A 11 7.79 12.92 -2.57
C PHE A 11 8.30 13.39 -1.19
N PHE A 12 9.22 14.36 -1.16
CA PHE A 12 9.68 15.06 0.05
C PHE A 12 9.35 16.57 0.03
N SER A 13 8.30 17.00 -0.67
CA SER A 13 7.77 18.37 -0.55
C SER A 13 6.40 18.34 0.14
N LEU A 14 6.40 18.28 1.47
CA LEU A 14 5.22 18.57 2.29
C LEU A 14 4.99 20.09 2.28
N LYS A 15 4.36 20.58 1.21
CA LYS A 15 3.86 21.95 1.14
C LYS A 15 2.47 21.98 1.79
N GLY A 16 2.42 22.38 3.07
CA GLY A 16 1.16 22.67 3.75
C GLY A 16 1.16 22.42 5.26
N GLU A 17 2.10 23.02 5.98
CA GLU A 17 1.94 23.68 7.29
C GLU A 17 3.33 23.81 7.95
N GLN A 18 3.74 25.05 8.17
CA GLN A 18 5.00 25.41 8.79
C GLN A 18 5.02 24.97 10.26
N HIS A 19 5.60 23.80 10.54
CA HIS A 19 6.53 23.59 11.67
C HIS A 19 7.32 22.29 11.48
N ARG A 20 8.59 22.46 11.05
CA ARG A 20 9.79 21.62 11.20
C ARG A 20 9.60 20.11 11.45
N LEU A 21 9.96 19.30 10.45
CA LEU A 21 10.70 18.03 10.62
C LEU A 21 11.64 17.88 9.42
N SER A 22 12.76 18.61 9.44
CA SER A 22 13.90 18.37 8.56
C SER A 22 14.81 17.34 9.23
N PHE A 23 14.44 16.07 9.17
CA PHE A 23 15.46 15.01 9.26
C PHE A 23 15.99 14.84 7.84
N GLU A 24 16.95 15.68 7.45
CA GLU A 24 17.85 15.28 6.38
C GLU A 24 18.62 14.09 6.93
N ILE A 25 18.47 12.92 6.33
CA ILE A 25 19.29 11.75 6.69
C ILE A 25 20.71 12.08 6.24
N GLN A 26 21.45 12.76 7.11
CA GLN A 26 22.83 13.17 6.88
C GLN A 26 23.79 12.20 7.55
N ASP A 27 23.43 11.67 8.72
CA ASP A 27 24.35 10.90 9.57
C ASP A 27 23.78 9.55 10.04
N LEU A 28 24.69 8.67 10.48
CA LEU A 28 24.42 7.34 11.05
C LEU A 28 23.45 7.39 12.25
N ASP A 29 23.59 8.44 13.07
CA ASP A 29 22.77 8.68 14.26
C ASP A 29 21.29 8.84 13.91
N ASP A 30 20.97 9.54 12.83
CA ASP A 30 19.59 9.81 12.42
C ASP A 30 18.87 8.55 11.89
N LEU A 31 19.61 7.72 11.16
CA LEU A 31 19.13 6.40 10.73
C LEU A 31 18.85 5.51 11.95
N LEU A 32 19.75 5.50 12.93
CA LEU A 32 19.60 4.72 14.15
C LEU A 32 18.39 5.17 14.97
N ARG A 33 18.21 6.47 15.17
CA ARG A 33 17.04 7.03 15.89
C ARG A 33 15.72 6.68 15.20
N THR A 34 15.68 6.79 13.87
CA THR A 34 14.50 6.44 13.08
C THR A 34 14.16 4.95 13.25
N LEU A 35 15.18 4.07 13.18
CA LEU A 35 15.00 2.65 13.38
C LEU A 35 14.51 2.32 14.80
N ILE A 36 15.07 2.98 15.82
CA ILE A 36 14.63 2.87 17.22
C ILE A 36 13.15 3.26 17.35
N LEU A 37 12.72 4.38 16.77
CA LEU A 37 11.32 4.83 16.81
C LEU A 37 10.37 3.85 16.10
N ILE A 38 10.79 3.24 14.99
CA ILE A 38 9.96 2.29 14.25
C ILE A 38 9.81 0.98 15.03
N GLU A 39 10.89 0.48 15.62
CA GLU A 39 10.91 -0.79 16.37
C GLU A 39 10.32 -0.68 17.78
N LEU A 40 10.35 0.51 18.38
CA LEU A 40 9.55 0.81 19.55
C LEU A 40 8.05 0.79 19.14
N GLY A 41 7.33 -0.20 19.68
CA GLY A 41 5.89 -0.31 19.54
C GLY A 41 5.16 0.51 20.61
N LYS A 42 3.85 0.28 20.74
CA LYS A 42 3.04 0.86 21.84
C LYS A 42 3.44 0.36 23.23
N ARG A 43 4.28 -0.69 23.33
CA ARG A 43 4.71 -1.31 24.58
C ARG A 43 6.18 -1.02 24.84
N ALA A 44 6.53 -0.85 26.12
CA ALA A 44 7.92 -0.71 26.53
C ALA A 44 8.71 -1.99 26.21
N VAL A 45 9.96 -1.82 25.79
CA VAL A 45 10.88 -2.90 25.41
C VAL A 45 12.17 -2.75 26.22
N SER A 46 12.77 -3.86 26.66
CA SER A 46 14.06 -3.80 27.34
C SER A 46 15.16 -3.30 26.41
N LYS A 47 16.12 -2.52 26.95
CA LYS A 47 17.25 -1.96 26.19
C LYS A 47 18.00 -3.02 25.39
N ASN A 48 18.33 -4.14 26.05
CA ASN A 48 19.06 -5.26 25.43
C ASN A 48 18.26 -5.92 24.31
N ARG A 49 16.93 -6.07 24.47
CA ARG A 49 16.08 -6.65 23.42
C ARG A 49 15.92 -5.72 22.23
N LEU A 50 15.82 -4.41 22.46
CA LEU A 50 15.78 -3.41 21.39
C LEU A 50 17.09 -3.41 20.60
N ARG A 51 18.22 -3.41 21.31
CA ARG A 51 19.56 -3.51 20.70
C ARG A 51 19.71 -4.78 19.87
N HIS A 52 19.40 -5.93 20.45
CA HIS A 52 19.47 -7.20 19.71
C HIS A 52 18.57 -7.22 18.46
N ARG A 53 17.38 -6.60 18.51
CA ARG A 53 16.54 -6.45 17.32
C ARG A 53 17.24 -5.63 16.25
N ILE A 54 17.83 -4.49 16.62
CA ILE A 54 18.57 -3.62 15.70
C ILE A 54 19.80 -4.34 15.11
N GLU A 55 20.56 -5.07 15.94
CA GLU A 55 21.70 -5.87 15.49
C GLU A 55 21.27 -7.01 14.55
N SER A 56 20.14 -7.66 14.85
CA SER A 56 19.59 -8.71 13.98
C SER A 56 19.17 -8.16 12.60
N ILE A 57 18.69 -6.91 12.55
CA ILE A 57 18.36 -6.22 11.30
C ILE A 57 19.63 -5.94 10.48
N CYS A 58 20.78 -5.77 11.15
CA CYS A 58 22.08 -5.59 10.52
C CYS A 58 22.79 -6.92 10.17
N GLY A 59 22.11 -8.06 10.30
CA GLY A 59 22.66 -9.37 9.93
C GLY A 59 23.69 -9.92 10.90
N GLY A 60 23.67 -9.50 12.18
CA GLY A 60 24.57 -10.03 13.21
C GLY A 60 25.98 -9.43 13.24
N ASN A 61 26.30 -8.52 12.30
CA ASN A 61 27.51 -7.71 12.38
C ASN A 61 27.25 -6.50 13.30
N PHE A 62 28.22 -6.18 14.17
CA PHE A 62 28.18 -5.03 15.08
C PHE A 62 28.15 -3.71 14.28
N CYS A 63 26.95 -3.31 13.86
CA CYS A 63 26.74 -2.12 13.05
C CYS A 63 26.67 -0.85 13.90
N VAL A 64 26.40 -1.01 15.20
CA VAL A 64 26.24 0.08 16.16
C VAL A 64 26.98 -0.28 17.45
N ASP A 65 27.88 0.60 17.87
CA ASP A 65 28.62 0.42 19.11
C ASP A 65 27.71 0.69 20.33
N GLU A 66 27.99 0.05 21.47
CA GLU A 66 27.15 0.18 22.68
C GLU A 66 27.10 1.63 23.18
N ARG A 67 28.22 2.34 23.04
CA ARG A 67 28.31 3.77 23.35
C ARG A 67 27.39 4.59 22.46
N THR A 68 27.50 4.45 21.14
CA THR A 68 26.66 5.17 20.17
C THR A 68 25.17 4.88 20.36
N PHE A 69 24.80 3.62 20.65
CA PHE A 69 23.42 3.26 20.95
C PHE A 69 22.91 3.96 22.21
N THR A 70 23.69 3.92 23.30
CA THR A 70 23.32 4.52 24.59
C THR A 70 23.25 6.04 24.51
N GLU A 71 24.16 6.68 23.78
CA GLU A 71 24.16 8.13 23.54
C GLU A 71 22.94 8.57 22.74
N ASN A 72 22.58 7.84 21.68
CA ASN A 72 21.36 8.14 20.92
C ASN A 72 20.10 7.97 21.77
N LEU A 73 20.02 6.94 22.61
CA LEU A 73 18.91 6.78 23.54
C LEU A 73 18.82 7.96 24.52
N LYS A 74 19.95 8.40 25.08
CA LYS A 74 19.98 9.54 25.99
C LYS A 74 19.47 10.82 25.31
N ARG A 75 19.94 11.11 24.09
CA ARG A 75 19.46 12.24 23.29
C ARG A 75 17.96 12.15 22.99
N MET A 76 17.45 10.97 22.65
CA MET A 76 16.02 10.78 22.40
C MET A 76 15.16 10.96 23.67
N VAL A 77 15.70 10.67 24.86
CA VAL A 77 15.05 10.99 26.15
C VAL A 77 15.03 12.50 26.36
N GLU A 78 16.17 13.17 26.16
CA GLU A 78 16.30 14.63 26.28
C GLU A 78 15.36 15.39 25.32
N GLU A 79 15.17 14.87 24.10
CA GLU A 79 14.25 15.42 23.09
C GLU A 79 12.76 15.11 23.37
N GLY A 80 12.49 14.33 24.42
CA GLY A 80 11.16 13.90 24.82
C GLY A 80 10.49 12.94 23.84
N LEU A 81 11.26 12.14 23.09
CA LEU A 81 10.75 11.13 22.16
C LEU A 81 10.51 9.79 22.84
N ILE A 82 11.34 9.45 23.82
CA ILE A 82 11.24 8.19 24.57
C ILE A 82 11.34 8.42 26.07
N ILE A 83 10.81 7.48 26.85
CA ILE A 83 10.88 7.45 28.30
C ILE A 83 11.75 6.26 28.69
N ASP A 84 12.74 6.51 29.54
CA ASP A 84 13.60 5.49 30.12
C ASP A 84 13.12 5.12 31.53
N TYR A 85 12.81 3.85 31.73
CA TYR A 85 12.39 3.29 33.02
C TYR A 85 13.54 2.55 33.74
N GLY A 86 14.80 2.92 33.47
CA GLY A 86 15.97 2.34 34.14
C GLY A 86 16.37 0.95 33.64
N GLY A 87 15.85 0.52 32.48
CA GLY A 87 16.10 -0.81 31.90
C GLY A 87 15.14 -1.16 30.76
N SER A 88 14.00 -0.47 30.72
CA SER A 88 13.02 -0.53 29.63
C SER A 88 12.85 0.85 29.00
N ILE A 89 12.59 0.89 27.71
CA ILE A 89 12.32 2.12 26.96
C ILE A 89 10.90 2.04 26.39
N GLY A 90 10.14 3.13 26.54
CA GLY A 90 8.84 3.31 25.90
C GLY A 90 8.77 4.60 25.08
N LEU A 91 7.79 4.71 24.19
CA LEU A 91 7.53 5.96 23.46
C LEU A 91 6.78 6.95 24.36
N THR A 92 7.13 8.24 24.26
CA THR A 92 6.26 9.33 24.74
C THR A 92 5.07 9.52 23.80
N SER A 93 4.11 10.38 24.15
CA SER A 93 3.05 10.80 23.23
C SER A 93 3.60 11.43 21.94
N LYS A 94 4.63 12.28 22.07
CA LYS A 94 5.36 12.91 20.95
C LYS A 94 6.07 11.87 20.09
N GLY A 95 6.83 10.95 20.70
CA GLY A 95 7.50 9.88 19.99
C GLY A 95 6.54 8.88 19.32
N ALA A 96 5.39 8.61 19.94
CA ALA A 96 4.36 7.77 19.35
C ALA A 96 3.74 8.41 18.09
N LYS A 97 3.49 9.72 18.12
CA LYS A 97 3.01 10.45 16.93
C LYS A 97 4.03 10.37 15.79
N ILE A 98 5.29 10.68 16.06
CA ILE A 98 6.38 10.62 15.07
C ILE A 98 6.59 9.20 14.54
N SER A 99 6.62 8.20 15.43
CA SER A 99 6.71 6.77 15.05
C SER A 99 5.55 6.36 14.14
N SER A 100 4.33 6.84 14.41
CA SER A 100 3.16 6.56 13.59
C SER A 100 3.22 7.23 12.21
N GLU A 101 3.71 8.47 12.13
CA GLU A 101 3.91 9.17 10.86
C GLU A 101 4.96 8.47 10.00
N TRP A 102 6.10 8.09 10.59
CA TRP A 102 7.12 7.30 9.90
C TRP A 102 6.59 5.95 9.45
N LYS A 103 5.85 5.24 10.30
CA LYS A 103 5.20 3.97 9.93
C LYS A 103 4.25 4.18 8.76
N ARG A 104 3.45 5.23 8.75
CA ARG A 104 2.49 5.52 7.66
C ARG A 104 3.18 5.92 6.35
N LEU A 105 4.31 6.63 6.43
CA LEU A 105 5.11 7.02 5.26
C LEU A 105 5.86 5.81 4.68
N LEU A 106 6.36 4.92 5.52
CA LEU A 106 7.17 3.77 5.10
C LEU A 106 6.33 2.53 4.76
N TYR A 107 5.23 2.34 5.48
CA TYR A 107 4.26 1.27 5.34
C TYR A 107 2.95 1.93 4.90
N LYS A 108 2.69 1.91 3.58
CA LYS A 108 1.50 2.45 2.91
C LYS A 108 0.24 1.82 3.54
N ASP A 109 -0.33 2.47 4.56
CA ASP A 109 -1.08 1.76 5.63
C ASP A 109 -2.58 1.53 5.34
N GLU A 110 -3.09 1.85 4.14
CA GLU A 110 -4.53 1.84 3.89
C GLU A 110 -4.87 1.23 2.52
N PRO A 111 -5.38 -0.03 2.46
CA PRO A 111 -5.69 -0.73 1.22
C PRO A 111 -7.02 -0.26 0.59
N ILE A 112 -7.35 1.03 0.70
CA ILE A 112 -8.68 1.51 0.33
C ILE A 112 -8.81 1.60 -1.19
N LEU A 113 -7.72 1.88 -1.90
CA LEU A 113 -7.75 1.92 -3.36
C LEU A 113 -7.95 0.51 -3.94
N GLU A 114 -7.35 -0.48 -3.30
CA GLU A 114 -7.44 -1.90 -3.61
C GLU A 114 -8.86 -2.42 -3.44
N VAL A 115 -9.54 -2.03 -2.36
CA VAL A 115 -10.95 -2.34 -2.15
C VAL A 115 -11.81 -1.72 -3.25
N VAL A 116 -11.56 -0.47 -3.62
CA VAL A 116 -12.35 0.26 -4.63
C VAL A 116 -12.16 -0.33 -6.02
N VAL A 117 -10.92 -0.68 -6.38
CA VAL A 117 -10.60 -1.36 -7.63
C VAL A 117 -11.24 -2.75 -7.66
N GLY A 118 -11.16 -3.51 -6.56
CA GLY A 118 -11.81 -4.81 -6.46
C GLY A 118 -13.33 -4.71 -6.64
N ILE A 119 -14.00 -3.78 -5.94
CA ILE A 119 -15.45 -3.55 -6.10
C ILE A 119 -15.79 -3.21 -7.55
N ALA A 120 -15.01 -2.37 -8.22
CA ALA A 120 -15.23 -1.98 -9.60
C ALA A 120 -15.18 -3.18 -10.55
N ASP A 121 -14.08 -3.93 -10.52
CA ASP A 121 -13.84 -5.03 -11.47
C ASP A 121 -14.80 -6.20 -11.24
N GLY A 122 -15.13 -6.51 -9.98
CA GLY A 122 -16.12 -7.52 -9.64
C GLY A 122 -17.53 -7.13 -10.12
N SER A 123 -17.94 -5.88 -9.88
CA SER A 123 -19.25 -5.37 -10.31
C SER A 123 -19.40 -5.34 -11.83
N ILE A 124 -18.35 -4.89 -12.55
CA ILE A 124 -18.34 -4.88 -14.01
C ILE A 124 -18.38 -6.32 -14.56
N THR A 125 -17.59 -7.23 -14.01
CA THR A 125 -17.60 -8.64 -14.44
C THR A 125 -18.98 -9.28 -14.26
N SER A 126 -19.61 -9.01 -13.12
CA SER A 126 -20.98 -9.46 -12.83
C SER A 126 -21.98 -8.94 -13.85
N LEU A 127 -21.91 -7.63 -14.18
CA LEU A 127 -22.75 -7.01 -15.20
C LEU A 127 -22.63 -7.72 -16.55
N LEU A 128 -21.40 -7.99 -16.99
CA LEU A 128 -21.16 -8.63 -18.28
C LEU A 128 -21.72 -10.05 -18.32
N VAL A 129 -21.55 -10.83 -17.25
CA VAL A 129 -22.08 -12.19 -17.19
C VAL A 129 -23.61 -12.18 -17.19
N ILE A 130 -24.26 -11.27 -16.44
CA ILE A 130 -25.72 -11.15 -16.40
C ILE A 130 -26.26 -10.80 -17.80
N ILE A 131 -25.71 -9.77 -18.45
CA ILE A 131 -26.16 -9.35 -19.79
C ILE A 131 -25.91 -10.46 -20.81
N SER A 132 -24.72 -11.07 -20.80
CA SER A 132 -24.38 -12.12 -21.76
C SER A 132 -25.27 -13.35 -21.59
N SER A 133 -25.56 -13.74 -20.34
CA SER A 133 -26.48 -14.84 -20.03
C SER A 133 -27.90 -14.57 -20.52
N LEU A 134 -28.37 -13.32 -20.40
CA LEU A 134 -29.72 -12.94 -20.81
C LEU A 134 -29.86 -12.95 -22.34
N VAL A 135 -28.85 -12.44 -23.06
CA VAL A 135 -28.86 -12.42 -24.53
C VAL A 135 -28.71 -13.81 -25.12
N ALA A 136 -27.83 -14.64 -24.56
CA ALA A 136 -27.61 -16.01 -25.03
C ALA A 136 -28.65 -17.02 -24.51
N GLY A 137 -29.62 -16.59 -23.69
CA GLY A 137 -30.67 -17.46 -23.15
C GLY A 137 -30.14 -18.63 -22.30
N LEU A 138 -29.04 -18.42 -21.56
CA LEU A 138 -28.39 -19.48 -20.80
C LEU A 138 -29.24 -19.96 -19.62
N THR A 139 -29.16 -21.25 -19.32
CA THR A 139 -29.79 -21.82 -18.12
C THR A 139 -29.05 -21.38 -16.85
N SER A 140 -29.78 -21.24 -15.74
CA SER A 140 -29.23 -20.78 -14.46
C SER A 140 -28.01 -21.56 -13.98
N LYS A 141 -27.94 -22.87 -14.25
CA LYS A 141 -26.78 -23.72 -13.90
C LYS A 141 -25.53 -23.34 -14.70
N ILE A 142 -25.68 -23.11 -15.99
CA ILE A 142 -24.57 -22.72 -16.88
C ILE A 142 -24.10 -21.31 -16.49
N THR A 143 -25.04 -20.39 -16.30
CA THR A 143 -24.75 -19.02 -15.86
C THR A 143 -24.00 -19.00 -14.54
N PHE A 144 -24.43 -19.80 -13.56
CA PHE A 144 -23.75 -19.90 -12.27
C PHE A 144 -22.30 -20.36 -12.43
N ILE A 145 -22.05 -21.46 -13.15
CA ILE A 145 -20.70 -21.99 -13.36
C ILE A 145 -19.83 -21.00 -14.12
N ALA A 146 -20.33 -20.44 -15.23
CA ALA A 146 -19.62 -19.45 -16.03
C ALA A 146 -19.26 -18.22 -15.18
N SER A 147 -20.21 -17.75 -14.37
CA SER A 147 -20.01 -16.59 -13.51
C SER A 147 -18.93 -16.81 -12.44
N LEU A 148 -18.92 -17.98 -11.79
CA LEU A 148 -17.91 -18.33 -10.80
C LEU A 148 -16.52 -18.43 -11.42
N LEU A 149 -16.42 -19.06 -12.59
CA LEU A 149 -15.15 -19.17 -13.31
C LEU A 149 -14.64 -17.79 -13.75
N SER A 150 -15.49 -16.95 -14.34
CA SER A 150 -15.12 -15.59 -14.72
C SER A 150 -14.68 -14.75 -13.51
N LEU A 151 -15.41 -14.80 -12.40
CA LEU A 151 -15.03 -14.07 -11.18
C LEU A 151 -13.74 -14.61 -10.54
N ALA A 152 -13.53 -15.93 -10.56
CA ALA A 152 -12.28 -16.51 -10.07
C ALA A 152 -11.08 -16.04 -10.91
N VAL A 153 -11.22 -16.03 -12.24
CA VAL A 153 -10.17 -15.54 -13.14
C VAL A 153 -9.89 -14.05 -12.91
N VAL A 154 -10.92 -13.20 -12.89
CA VAL A 154 -10.73 -11.75 -12.68
C VAL A 154 -10.16 -11.45 -11.30
N SER A 155 -10.66 -12.13 -10.25
CA SER A 155 -10.12 -12.03 -8.89
C SER A 155 -8.63 -12.44 -8.84
N LEU A 156 -8.25 -13.51 -9.53
CA LEU A 156 -6.86 -13.96 -9.58
C LEU A 156 -5.97 -12.98 -10.35
N THR A 157 -6.46 -12.43 -11.47
CA THR A 157 -5.75 -11.40 -12.24
C THR A 157 -5.53 -10.14 -11.39
N ASN A 158 -6.55 -9.71 -10.64
CA ASN A 158 -6.43 -8.57 -9.73
C ASN A 158 -5.46 -8.84 -8.59
N PHE A 159 -5.56 -10.00 -7.94
CA PHE A 159 -4.59 -10.43 -6.93
C PHE A 159 -3.16 -10.40 -7.48
N SER A 160 -2.94 -11.01 -8.65
CA SER A 160 -1.63 -11.08 -9.29
C SER A 160 -1.10 -9.69 -9.64
N SER A 161 -1.96 -8.82 -10.19
CA SER A 161 -1.60 -7.46 -10.60
C SER A 161 -1.17 -6.59 -9.42
N PHE A 162 -1.89 -6.67 -8.29
CA PHE A 162 -1.52 -5.93 -7.08
C PHE A 162 -0.30 -6.52 -6.38
N LEU A 163 -0.15 -7.85 -6.38
CA LEU A 163 1.02 -8.49 -5.79
C LEU A 163 2.28 -8.14 -6.59
N LEU A 164 2.28 -8.39 -7.89
CA LEU A 164 3.40 -8.10 -8.78
C LEU A 164 3.65 -6.60 -8.88
N GLY A 165 2.61 -5.82 -9.12
CA GLY A 165 2.67 -4.35 -9.17
C GLY A 165 3.26 -3.77 -7.88
N GLY A 166 2.72 -4.16 -6.73
CA GLY A 166 3.21 -3.73 -5.42
C GLY A 166 4.66 -4.13 -5.17
N VAL A 167 5.04 -5.39 -5.47
CA VAL A 167 6.44 -5.84 -5.33
C VAL A 167 7.37 -5.06 -6.27
N THR A 168 6.96 -4.79 -7.51
CA THR A 168 7.80 -4.04 -8.47
C THR A 168 7.94 -2.56 -8.11
N GLU A 169 6.86 -1.89 -7.69
CA GLU A 169 6.88 -0.51 -7.18
C GLU A 169 7.80 -0.43 -5.95
N ASP A 170 7.65 -1.37 -5.02
CA ASP A 170 8.44 -1.44 -3.81
C ASP A 170 9.94 -1.64 -4.08
N LEU A 171 10.28 -2.52 -5.03
CA LEU A 171 11.67 -2.73 -5.42
C LEU A 171 12.28 -1.52 -6.12
N ALA A 172 11.51 -0.84 -6.97
CA ALA A 172 11.97 0.36 -7.66
C ALA A 172 12.19 1.54 -6.69
N ASP A 173 11.27 1.75 -5.76
CA ASP A 173 11.39 2.75 -4.69
C ASP A 173 12.60 2.48 -3.81
N LEU A 174 12.76 1.23 -3.35
CA LEU A 174 13.87 0.86 -2.48
C LEU A 174 15.21 0.97 -3.21
N ALA A 175 15.29 0.59 -4.49
CA ALA A 175 16.50 0.77 -5.29
C ALA A 175 16.85 2.25 -5.47
N THR A 176 15.85 3.10 -5.70
CA THR A 176 16.04 4.55 -5.82
C THR A 176 16.52 5.16 -4.51
N LEU A 177 15.88 4.79 -3.39
CA LEU A 177 16.25 5.27 -2.07
C LEU A 177 17.66 4.77 -1.69
N GLN A 178 17.99 3.52 -2.03
CA GLN A 178 19.33 2.97 -1.83
C GLN A 178 20.39 3.75 -2.60
N ASN A 179 20.11 4.12 -3.86
CA ASN A 179 21.02 4.93 -4.65
C ASN A 179 21.22 6.33 -4.05
N ILE A 180 20.15 6.98 -3.58
CA ILE A 180 20.22 8.30 -2.95
C ILE A 180 21.04 8.23 -1.65
N VAL A 181 20.75 7.27 -0.77
CA VAL A 181 21.47 7.15 0.51
C VAL A 181 22.93 6.75 0.27
N THR A 182 23.21 5.84 -0.66
CA THR A 182 24.59 5.46 -1.01
C THR A 182 25.37 6.66 -1.56
N TYR A 183 24.72 7.52 -2.35
CA TYR A 183 25.31 8.76 -2.83
C TYR A 183 25.56 9.76 -1.70
N SER A 184 24.60 9.99 -0.79
CA SER A 184 24.78 10.86 0.37
C SER A 184 25.92 10.38 1.28
N LEU A 185 25.98 9.08 1.56
CA LEU A 185 27.03 8.48 2.39
C LEU A 185 28.41 8.49 1.72
N SER A 186 28.49 8.63 0.40
CA SER A 186 29.77 8.75 -0.30
C SER A 186 30.52 10.04 0.03
N ASN A 187 29.84 11.03 0.59
CA ASN A 187 30.45 12.28 1.08
C ASN A 187 31.14 12.14 2.45
N ILE A 188 30.98 11.01 3.15
CA ILE A 188 31.69 10.76 4.42
C ILE A 188 33.16 10.47 4.12
N THR A 189 34.07 11.26 4.70
CA THR A 189 35.52 11.15 4.51
C THR A 189 36.16 9.98 5.27
N ASP A 190 35.57 9.54 6.39
CA ASP A 190 36.05 8.37 7.15
C ASP A 190 35.54 7.05 6.52
N VAL A 191 36.47 6.20 6.10
CA VAL A 191 36.19 4.91 5.46
C VAL A 191 35.47 3.94 6.39
N ASN A 192 35.84 3.91 7.68
CA ASN A 192 35.25 2.98 8.64
C ASN A 192 33.81 3.40 9.00
N GLU A 193 33.58 4.69 9.15
CA GLU A 193 32.24 5.24 9.43
C GLU A 193 31.30 5.05 8.24
N ARG A 194 31.82 5.27 7.01
CA ARG A 194 31.10 5.02 5.77
C ARG A 194 30.70 3.55 5.62
N GLU A 195 31.59 2.61 5.91
CA GLU A 195 31.27 1.17 5.81
C GLU A 195 30.16 0.76 6.79
N ARG A 196 30.22 1.25 8.04
CA ARG A 196 29.17 1.01 9.04
C ARG A 196 27.83 1.60 8.63
N ALA A 197 27.83 2.81 8.07
CA ALA A 197 26.61 3.46 7.58
C ALA A 197 25.98 2.71 6.40
N LEU A 198 26.79 2.18 5.48
CA LEU A 198 26.31 1.36 4.36
C LEU A 198 25.70 0.04 4.84
N LEU A 199 26.30 -0.62 5.83
CA LEU A 199 25.75 -1.84 6.44
C LEU A 199 24.41 -1.57 7.12
N LEU A 200 24.31 -0.49 7.90
CA LEU A 200 23.08 -0.10 8.60
C LEU A 200 21.96 0.22 7.61
N THR A 201 22.31 0.96 6.57
CA THR A 201 21.44 1.29 5.44
C THR A 201 20.90 0.04 4.76
N LYS A 202 21.77 -0.94 4.44
CA LYS A 202 21.37 -2.23 3.85
C LYS A 202 20.44 -3.01 4.77
N GLY A 203 20.69 -2.99 6.09
CA GLY A 203 19.81 -3.61 7.08
C GLY A 203 18.41 -2.99 7.10
N ILE A 204 18.33 -1.65 7.12
CA ILE A 204 17.07 -0.89 7.05
C ILE A 204 16.32 -1.25 5.76
N PHE A 205 16.99 -1.28 4.61
CA PHE A 205 16.36 -1.64 3.33
C PHE A 205 15.81 -3.06 3.31
N ASN A 206 16.54 -4.02 3.88
CA ASN A 206 16.05 -5.39 3.99
C ASN A 206 14.80 -5.50 4.87
N LEU A 207 14.78 -4.79 6.02
CA LEU A 207 13.60 -4.75 6.89
C LEU A 207 12.43 -4.07 6.20
N LEU A 208 12.66 -2.94 5.52
CA LEU A 208 11.64 -2.24 4.75
C LEU A 208 11.07 -3.15 3.67
N ARG A 209 11.94 -3.80 2.87
CA ARG A 209 11.54 -4.77 1.83
C ARG A 209 10.68 -5.90 2.40
N ALA A 210 11.10 -6.51 3.50
CA ALA A 210 10.39 -7.62 4.12
C ALA A 210 9.01 -7.18 4.66
N LYS A 211 8.91 -6.00 5.27
CA LYS A 211 7.64 -5.46 5.75
C LYS A 211 6.73 -5.04 4.59
N ARG A 212 7.25 -4.33 3.57
CA ARG A 212 6.50 -3.91 2.37
C ARG A 212 5.91 -5.07 1.60
N SER A 213 6.72 -6.12 1.39
CA SER A 213 6.25 -7.33 0.71
C SER A 213 5.05 -7.97 1.42
N ARG A 214 5.01 -7.97 2.76
CA ARG A 214 3.84 -8.45 3.51
C ARG A 214 2.62 -7.56 3.30
N PHE A 215 2.78 -6.25 3.29
CA PHE A 215 1.67 -5.32 3.02
C PHE A 215 1.15 -5.47 1.58
N SER A 216 2.03 -5.66 0.59
CA SER A 216 1.65 -5.95 -0.80
C SER A 216 0.80 -7.23 -0.90
N ILE A 217 1.16 -8.30 -0.19
CA ILE A 217 0.37 -9.54 -0.14
C ILE A 217 -1.01 -9.32 0.49
N VAL A 218 -1.08 -8.55 1.58
CA VAL A 218 -2.37 -8.24 2.23
C VAL A 218 -3.25 -7.39 1.32
N ALA A 219 -2.66 -6.39 0.67
CA ALA A 219 -3.34 -5.53 -0.29
C ALA A 219 -3.88 -6.32 -1.49
N SER A 220 -3.07 -7.22 -2.05
CA SER A 220 -3.49 -8.09 -3.16
C SER A 220 -4.59 -9.06 -2.76
N LEU A 221 -4.50 -9.65 -1.56
CA LEU A 221 -5.55 -10.52 -1.01
C LEU A 221 -6.87 -9.79 -0.84
N ILE A 222 -6.84 -8.59 -0.24
CA ILE A 222 -8.02 -7.75 -0.06
C ILE A 222 -8.65 -7.41 -1.41
N CYS A 223 -7.84 -7.01 -2.41
CA CYS A 223 -8.34 -6.73 -3.76
C CYS A 223 -9.01 -7.96 -4.40
N GLY A 224 -8.36 -9.12 -4.35
CA GLY A 224 -8.92 -10.36 -4.91
C GLY A 224 -10.25 -10.74 -4.23
N VAL A 225 -10.28 -10.79 -2.89
CA VAL A 225 -11.49 -11.14 -2.13
C VAL A 225 -12.63 -10.14 -2.40
N THR A 226 -12.33 -8.84 -2.41
CA THR A 226 -13.34 -7.82 -2.71
C THR A 226 -13.85 -7.90 -4.14
N THR A 227 -12.99 -8.22 -5.12
CA THR A 227 -13.37 -8.51 -6.51
C THR A 227 -14.37 -9.66 -6.58
N PHE A 228 -14.03 -10.79 -5.98
CA PHE A 228 -14.89 -11.97 -6.00
C PHE A 228 -16.24 -11.72 -5.34
N MET A 229 -16.24 -11.13 -4.14
CA MET A 229 -17.46 -10.88 -3.36
C MET A 229 -18.36 -9.84 -4.01
N SER A 230 -17.80 -8.72 -4.50
CA SER A 230 -18.58 -7.67 -5.15
C SER A 230 -19.24 -8.17 -6.43
N GLY A 231 -18.62 -9.08 -7.17
CA GLY A 231 -19.22 -9.68 -8.35
C GLY A 231 -20.28 -10.74 -8.04
N THR A 232 -20.07 -11.53 -6.99
CA THR A 232 -20.97 -12.63 -6.60
C THR A 232 -22.31 -12.09 -6.07
N ILE A 233 -22.33 -10.96 -5.36
CA ILE A 233 -23.55 -10.40 -4.77
C ILE A 233 -24.64 -10.12 -5.83
N PRO A 234 -24.40 -9.34 -6.91
CA PRO A 234 -25.41 -9.12 -7.94
C PRO A 234 -25.79 -10.40 -8.71
N LEU A 235 -24.88 -11.37 -8.84
CA LEU A 235 -25.18 -12.65 -9.50
C LEU A 235 -26.14 -13.51 -8.69
N ILE A 236 -25.95 -13.60 -7.38
CA ILE A 236 -26.87 -14.33 -6.50
C ILE A 236 -28.26 -13.70 -6.59
N ILE A 237 -28.34 -12.36 -6.59
CA ILE A 237 -29.60 -11.62 -6.76
C ILE A 237 -30.25 -11.97 -8.11
N PHE A 238 -29.48 -11.96 -9.19
CA PHE A 238 -29.96 -12.30 -10.53
C PHE A 238 -30.47 -13.76 -10.62
N LEU A 239 -29.79 -14.71 -10.00
CA LEU A 239 -30.14 -16.13 -10.08
C LEU A 239 -31.27 -16.54 -9.12
N SER A 240 -31.54 -15.76 -8.06
CA SER A 240 -32.49 -16.13 -6.99
C SER A 240 -33.86 -15.50 -7.14
N LEU A 241 -33.97 -14.39 -7.89
CA LEU A 241 -35.22 -13.64 -8.05
C LEU A 241 -35.93 -14.04 -9.35
N PRO A 242 -37.26 -13.85 -9.42
CA PRO A 242 -38.01 -14.08 -10.66
C PRO A 242 -37.82 -12.94 -11.65
N PHE A 243 -37.82 -13.28 -12.94
CA PHE A 243 -37.85 -12.30 -14.02
C PHE A 243 -39.14 -11.46 -14.01
N PRO A 244 -39.10 -10.13 -14.17
CA PRO A 244 -37.94 -9.26 -14.48
C PRO A 244 -37.30 -8.56 -13.26
N ILE A 245 -37.69 -8.94 -12.04
CA ILE A 245 -37.25 -8.28 -10.79
C ILE A 245 -35.76 -8.56 -10.54
N ASP A 246 -35.31 -9.77 -10.88
CA ASP A 246 -33.90 -10.19 -10.90
C ASP A 246 -32.95 -9.19 -11.57
N LEU A 247 -33.26 -8.79 -12.79
CA LEU A 247 -32.48 -7.91 -13.62
C LEU A 247 -32.50 -6.49 -13.05
N ALA A 248 -33.68 -6.00 -12.67
CA ALA A 248 -33.81 -4.64 -12.14
C ALA A 248 -32.99 -4.45 -10.85
N ILE A 249 -33.08 -5.39 -9.90
CA ILE A 249 -32.39 -5.28 -8.62
C ILE A 249 -30.88 -5.51 -8.80
N SER A 250 -30.46 -6.49 -9.61
CA SER A 250 -29.02 -6.72 -9.86
C SER A 250 -28.34 -5.53 -10.52
N LEU A 251 -28.98 -4.92 -11.54
CA LEU A 251 -28.48 -3.70 -12.18
C LEU A 251 -28.44 -2.50 -11.22
N LEU A 252 -29.45 -2.36 -10.35
CA LEU A 252 -29.47 -1.32 -9.32
C LEU A 252 -28.28 -1.47 -8.36
N VAL A 253 -28.01 -2.69 -7.88
CA VAL A 253 -26.89 -2.96 -6.97
C VAL A 253 -25.55 -2.67 -7.66
N ILE A 254 -25.36 -3.10 -8.90
CA ILE A 254 -24.17 -2.80 -9.70
C ILE A 254 -24.01 -1.28 -9.88
N GLY A 255 -25.09 -0.59 -10.23
CA GLY A 255 -25.12 0.86 -10.39
C GLY A 255 -24.74 1.60 -9.10
N LEU A 256 -25.24 1.14 -7.96
CA LEU A 256 -24.86 1.68 -6.65
C LEU A 256 -23.40 1.40 -6.31
N MET A 257 -22.90 0.17 -6.54
CA MET A 257 -21.50 -0.17 -6.29
C MET A 257 -20.56 0.68 -7.14
N ILE A 258 -20.80 0.78 -8.45
CA ILE A 258 -19.99 1.57 -9.36
C ILE A 258 -20.13 3.07 -9.06
N GLY A 259 -21.35 3.57 -8.85
CA GLY A 259 -21.59 5.00 -8.60
C GLY A 259 -21.01 5.49 -7.28
N VAL A 260 -21.24 4.76 -6.18
CA VAL A 260 -20.79 5.17 -4.85
C VAL A 260 -19.31 4.87 -4.64
N PHE A 261 -18.84 3.68 -4.98
CA PHE A 261 -17.44 3.32 -4.69
C PHE A 261 -16.49 3.79 -5.78
N LEU A 262 -16.84 3.65 -7.07
CA LEU A 262 -15.91 4.02 -8.13
C LEU A 262 -15.90 5.53 -8.34
N VAL A 263 -17.05 6.15 -8.55
CA VAL A 263 -17.11 7.57 -8.95
C VAL A 263 -16.87 8.51 -7.78
N TYR A 264 -17.60 8.32 -6.67
CA TYR A 264 -17.48 9.23 -5.52
C TYR A 264 -16.14 9.06 -4.79
N TYR A 265 -15.72 7.83 -4.50
CA TYR A 265 -14.47 7.61 -3.77
C TYR A 265 -13.22 7.98 -4.61
N ARG A 266 -13.16 7.57 -5.88
CA ARG A 266 -12.03 7.93 -6.75
C ARG A 266 -11.95 9.44 -6.95
N SER A 267 -13.07 10.13 -7.11
CA SER A 267 -13.10 11.61 -7.18
C SER A 267 -12.50 12.26 -5.95
N ARG A 268 -12.89 11.79 -4.75
CA ARG A 268 -12.39 12.33 -3.49
C ARG A 268 -10.89 12.09 -3.30
N LYS A 269 -10.39 10.93 -3.74
CA LYS A 269 -8.97 10.56 -3.57
C LYS A 269 -8.05 11.20 -4.61
N THR A 270 -8.45 11.25 -5.88
CA THR A 270 -7.63 11.84 -6.97
C THR A 270 -7.81 13.35 -7.10
N ARG A 271 -8.73 13.96 -6.34
CA ARG A 271 -9.13 15.37 -6.43
C ARG A 271 -9.59 15.79 -7.83
N LEU A 272 -10.00 14.82 -8.66
CA LEU A 272 -10.60 15.07 -9.97
C LEU A 272 -12.11 15.24 -9.82
N PRO A 273 -12.76 16.08 -10.63
CA PRO A 273 -14.20 16.27 -10.57
C PRO A 273 -14.93 14.98 -10.95
N TRP A 274 -15.89 14.57 -10.11
CA TRP A 274 -16.63 13.31 -10.23
C TRP A 274 -17.30 13.10 -11.59
N LYS A 275 -17.74 14.19 -12.25
CA LYS A 275 -18.35 14.15 -13.59
C LYS A 275 -17.43 13.53 -14.65
N ILE A 276 -16.12 13.82 -14.58
CA ILE A 276 -15.14 13.29 -15.54
C ILE A 276 -14.95 11.79 -15.30
N ILE A 277 -14.84 11.38 -14.04
CA ILE A 277 -14.67 9.96 -13.68
C ILE A 277 -15.92 9.17 -14.08
N LEU A 278 -17.12 9.69 -13.79
CA LEU A 278 -18.38 9.08 -14.22
C LEU A 278 -18.40 8.88 -15.73
N PHE A 279 -18.05 9.92 -16.50
CA PHE A 279 -18.04 9.85 -17.96
C PHE A 279 -17.06 8.78 -18.48
N GLN A 280 -15.84 8.73 -17.94
CA GLN A 280 -14.87 7.69 -18.28
C GLN A 280 -15.38 6.28 -17.95
N THR A 281 -15.98 6.11 -16.77
CA THR A 281 -16.55 4.82 -16.35
C THR A 281 -17.70 4.39 -17.26
N VAL A 282 -18.59 5.31 -17.64
CA VAL A 282 -19.69 5.01 -18.57
C VAL A 282 -19.17 4.61 -19.94
N ILE A 283 -18.13 5.27 -20.47
CA ILE A 283 -17.52 4.88 -21.75
C ILE A 283 -16.95 3.46 -21.67
N VAL A 284 -16.19 3.14 -20.63
CA VAL A 284 -15.63 1.79 -20.45
C VAL A 284 -16.74 0.74 -20.42
N ILE A 285 -17.77 0.96 -19.59
CA ILE A 285 -18.91 0.04 -19.50
C ILE A 285 -19.62 -0.09 -20.86
N ALA A 286 -19.88 1.01 -21.56
CA ALA A 286 -20.55 0.98 -22.86
C ALA A 286 -19.77 0.18 -23.90
N VAL A 287 -18.45 0.39 -23.98
CA VAL A 287 -17.56 -0.37 -24.88
C VAL A 287 -17.56 -1.85 -24.51
N THR A 288 -17.37 -2.19 -23.24
CA THR A 288 -17.30 -3.59 -22.80
C THR A 288 -18.62 -4.31 -23.00
N VAL A 289 -19.76 -3.68 -22.66
CA VAL A 289 -21.09 -4.23 -22.92
C VAL A 289 -21.33 -4.42 -24.41
N SER A 290 -20.95 -3.46 -25.26
CA SER A 290 -21.11 -3.60 -26.72
C SER A 290 -20.34 -4.79 -27.27
N ILE A 291 -19.10 -4.99 -26.81
CA ILE A 291 -18.27 -6.14 -27.20
C ILE A 291 -18.90 -7.45 -26.71
N SER A 292 -19.34 -7.50 -25.45
CA SER A 292 -20.00 -8.70 -24.89
C SER A 292 -21.31 -9.04 -25.61
N LEU A 293 -22.10 -8.04 -26.00
CA LEU A 293 -23.31 -8.22 -26.78
C LEU A 293 -23.02 -8.76 -28.18
N LEU A 294 -22.01 -8.21 -28.86
CA LEU A 294 -21.56 -8.72 -30.16
C LEU A 294 -21.14 -10.19 -30.04
N LEU A 295 -20.30 -10.52 -29.06
CA LEU A 295 -19.85 -11.90 -28.86
C LEU A 295 -21.01 -12.85 -28.54
N GLY A 296 -21.92 -12.45 -27.65
CA GLY A 296 -23.07 -13.28 -27.26
C GLY A 296 -24.17 -13.40 -28.31
N TYR A 297 -24.19 -12.50 -29.32
CA TYR A 297 -25.12 -12.60 -30.45
C TYR A 297 -24.56 -13.45 -31.60
N TYR A 298 -23.24 -13.38 -31.82
CA TYR A 298 -22.58 -14.10 -32.93
C TYR A 298 -22.13 -15.52 -32.58
N LEU A 299 -21.98 -15.87 -31.30
CA LEU A 299 -21.75 -17.24 -30.81
C LEU A 299 -23.05 -17.91 -30.34
#